data_AF-A0A7C9DEU6-F1
#
_entry.id   AF-A0A7C9DEU6-F1
#
_cell.length_a   1.000
_cell.length_b   1.000
_cell.length_c   1.000
_cell.angle_alpha   90.00
_cell.angle_beta   90.00
_cell.angle_gamma   90.00
#
_symmetry.space_group_name_H-M   'P 1'
#
loop_
_entity.id
_entity.type
_entity.pdbx_description
1 polymer ?
#
loop_
_entity_poly.entity_id
_entity_poly.type
_entity_poly.pdbx_seq_one_letter_code
_entity_poly.pdbx_strand_id
1 'polypeptide(L)'
;GVILQPQKVLNCGYDVVKQGYGVEIAALSTTLFEGGAICGACFEVKCVNSQWCIEEGPSIGVTATSSCPKTTTSASINGAAQFCDPPTKHFYLPQPMFLKFAHNYSGVIPVKYTR
;
A
#
# COMPACT_ATOMS: atom_id res chain seq x y z
N GLY A 1 12.71 26.35 -17.63
CA GLY A 1 11.62 26.14 -16.67
C GLY A 1 11.34 24.66 -16.58
N VAL A 2 11.35 24.08 -15.39
CA VAL A 2 11.05 22.66 -15.20
C VAL A 2 9.55 22.53 -15.01
N ILE A 3 8.84 21.99 -16.01
CA ILE A 3 7.44 21.58 -15.85
C ILE A 3 7.48 20.31 -15.01
N LEU A 4 7.31 20.46 -13.69
CA LEU A 4 6.97 19.35 -12.83
C LEU A 4 5.54 18.98 -13.20
N GLN A 5 5.35 17.92 -14.00
CA GLN A 5 4.01 17.35 -14.11
C GLN A 5 3.56 17.02 -12.68
N PRO A 6 2.38 17.48 -12.22
CA PRO A 6 1.85 16.99 -10.97
C PRO A 6 1.80 15.47 -11.12
N GLN A 7 2.55 14.75 -10.28
CA GLN A 7 2.37 13.31 -10.13
C GLN A 7 0.87 13.10 -10.02
N LYS A 8 0.23 12.58 -11.07
CA LYS A 8 -1.21 12.37 -11.10
C LYS A 8 -1.45 11.32 -10.04
N VAL A 9 -1.77 11.77 -8.81
CA VAL A 9 -2.15 10.87 -7.72
C VAL A 9 -3.39 10.17 -8.23
N LEU A 10 -3.22 8.93 -8.66
CA LEU A 10 -4.30 8.11 -9.17
C LEU A 10 -5.05 7.58 -7.95
N ASN A 11 -5.99 8.38 -7.47
CA ASN A 11 -6.95 7.99 -6.45
C ASN A 11 -8.20 7.42 -7.09
N CYS A 12 -8.88 6.51 -6.39
CA CYS A 12 -10.14 5.93 -6.84
C CYS A 12 -11.34 6.89 -6.75
N GLY A 13 -11.11 8.15 -6.35
CA GLY A 13 -12.17 9.16 -6.18
C GLY A 13 -13.02 8.97 -4.92
N TYR A 14 -12.59 8.10 -4.00
CA TYR A 14 -13.29 7.88 -2.73
C TYR A 14 -13.00 8.98 -1.71
N ASP A 15 -14.04 9.41 -1.00
CA ASP A 15 -13.92 10.13 0.27
C ASP A 15 -13.90 9.08 1.38
N VAL A 16 -12.70 8.63 1.74
CA VAL A 16 -12.50 7.52 2.68
C VAL A 16 -13.10 7.77 4.06
N VAL A 17 -13.30 9.04 4.44
CA VAL A 17 -13.93 9.42 5.70
C VAL A 17 -15.44 9.33 5.58
N LYS A 18 -16.04 9.98 4.59
CA LYS A 18 -17.51 9.98 4.43
C LYS A 18 -18.07 8.61 4.07
N GLN A 19 -17.29 7.81 3.34
CA GLN A 19 -17.69 6.46 2.94
C GLN A 19 -17.37 5.40 4.00
N GLY A 20 -16.75 5.79 5.12
CA GLY A 20 -16.57 4.89 6.28
C GLY A 20 -15.48 3.83 6.09
N TYR A 21 -14.58 3.98 5.12
CA TYR A 21 -13.45 3.06 4.93
C TYR A 21 -12.48 3.08 6.13
N GLY A 22 -12.42 4.19 6.87
CA GLY A 22 -11.56 4.33 8.02
C GLY A 22 -10.09 4.13 7.66
N VAL A 23 -9.40 3.26 8.39
CA VAL A 23 -7.98 2.93 8.15
C VAL A 23 -7.79 1.63 7.36
N GLU A 24 -8.86 0.90 7.03
CA GLU A 24 -8.83 -0.40 6.35
C GLU A 24 -8.65 -0.26 4.83
N ILE A 25 -7.68 0.56 4.46
CA ILE A 25 -7.39 0.97 3.10
C ILE A 25 -5.94 0.65 2.73
N ALA A 26 -5.69 0.54 1.42
CA ALA A 26 -4.37 0.36 0.86
C ALA A 26 -4.17 1.27 -0.35
N ALA A 27 -2.99 1.87 -0.42
CA ALA A 27 -2.46 2.45 -1.64
C ALA A 27 -1.59 1.40 -2.35
N LEU A 28 -1.92 1.08 -3.60
CA LEU A 28 -1.27 -0.01 -4.34
C LEU A 28 -0.11 0.51 -5.20
N SER A 29 0.90 -0.32 -5.43
CA SER A 29 1.92 -0.03 -6.45
C SER A 29 1.31 0.10 -7.83
N THR A 30 2.03 0.74 -8.75
CA THR A 30 1.57 0.91 -10.15
C THR A 30 1.19 -0.43 -10.80
N THR A 31 1.97 -1.48 -10.51
CA THR A 31 1.74 -2.84 -11.03
C THR A 31 0.43 -3.45 -10.56
N LEU A 32 0.05 -3.21 -9.29
CA LEU A 32 -1.19 -3.76 -8.72
C LEU A 32 -2.40 -2.86 -9.02
N PHE A 33 -2.19 -1.54 -9.08
CA PHE A 33 -3.28 -0.58 -9.24
C PHE A 33 -3.91 -0.62 -10.65
N GLU A 34 -3.14 -1.04 -11.67
CA GLU A 34 -3.61 -1.22 -13.05
C GLU A 34 -4.40 -0.01 -13.59
N GLY A 35 -3.89 1.21 -13.32
CA GLY A 35 -4.53 2.45 -13.78
C GLY A 35 -5.92 2.72 -13.14
N GLY A 36 -6.26 2.03 -12.05
CA GLY A 36 -7.51 2.18 -11.31
C GLY A 36 -8.54 1.08 -11.60
N ALA A 37 -8.22 0.11 -12.45
CA ALA A 37 -9.11 -1.01 -12.76
C ALA A 37 -9.48 -1.85 -11.52
N ILE A 38 -8.64 -1.80 -10.47
CA ILE A 38 -8.83 -2.55 -9.23
C ILE A 38 -9.40 -1.72 -8.07
N CYS A 39 -9.78 -0.46 -8.32
CA CYS A 39 -10.38 0.41 -7.31
C CYS A 39 -11.58 -0.26 -6.62
N GLY A 40 -11.60 -0.20 -5.28
CA GLY A 40 -12.65 -0.79 -4.45
C GLY A 40 -12.50 -2.30 -4.22
N ALA A 41 -11.50 -2.96 -4.82
CA ALA A 41 -11.21 -4.35 -4.50
C ALA A 41 -10.71 -4.48 -3.06
N CYS A 42 -11.22 -5.49 -2.35
CA CYS A 42 -10.73 -5.88 -1.05
C CYS A 42 -9.64 -6.94 -1.20
N PHE A 43 -8.68 -6.92 -0.29
CA PHE A 43 -7.62 -7.91 -0.22
C PHE A 43 -7.50 -8.43 1.20
N GLU A 44 -7.36 -9.73 1.33
CA GLU A 44 -6.83 -10.34 2.54
C GLU A 44 -5.31 -10.38 2.42
N VAL A 45 -4.60 -9.84 3.41
CA VAL A 45 -3.13 -9.74 3.43
C VAL A 45 -2.59 -10.40 4.70
N LYS A 46 -1.61 -11.30 4.54
CA LYS A 46 -0.96 -12.02 5.64
C LYS A 46 0.55 -11.85 5.60
N CYS A 47 1.13 -11.51 6.75
CA CYS A 47 2.59 -11.43 6.91
C CYS A 47 3.19 -12.84 6.83
N VAL A 48 4.28 -13.00 6.10
CA VAL A 48 4.96 -14.30 5.96
C VAL A 48 6.47 -14.12 5.98
N ASN A 49 7.21 -15.15 6.40
CA ASN A 49 8.66 -15.25 6.22
C ASN A 49 9.46 -14.02 6.72
N SER A 50 9.06 -13.43 7.84
CA SER A 50 9.75 -12.29 8.45
C SER A 50 9.72 -12.39 9.97
N GLN A 51 10.83 -12.01 10.61
CA GLN A 51 10.91 -11.88 12.08
C GLN A 51 10.00 -10.77 12.63
N TRP A 52 9.50 -9.88 11.76
CA TRP A 52 8.60 -8.80 12.15
C TRP A 52 7.12 -9.21 12.08
N CYS A 53 6.80 -10.38 11.54
CA CYS A 53 5.44 -10.90 11.60
C CYS A 53 5.05 -11.20 13.04
N ILE A 54 3.80 -10.93 13.40
CA ILE A 54 3.25 -11.45 14.66
C ILE A 54 3.14 -12.98 14.52
N GLU A 55 3.68 -13.72 15.49
CA GLU A 55 3.63 -15.18 15.51
C GLU A 55 2.16 -15.65 15.55
N GLU A 56 1.79 -16.57 14.64
CA GLU A 56 0.38 -16.96 14.38
C GLU A 56 -0.57 -15.76 14.19
N GLY A 57 -0.03 -14.65 13.66
CA GLY A 57 -0.75 -13.40 13.48
C GLY A 57 -1.91 -13.48 12.47
N PRO A 58 -2.92 -12.60 12.63
CA PRO A 58 -4.09 -12.61 11.78
C PRO A 58 -3.76 -12.11 10.36
N SER A 59 -4.57 -12.52 9.39
CA SER A 59 -4.68 -11.78 8.13
C SER A 59 -5.45 -10.48 8.37
N ILE A 60 -5.16 -9.44 7.57
CA ILE A 60 -5.91 -8.18 7.58
C ILE A 60 -6.68 -7.99 6.28
N GLY A 61 -7.88 -7.42 6.37
CA GLY A 61 -8.64 -6.96 5.22
C GLY A 61 -8.31 -5.50 4.91
N VAL A 62 -8.01 -5.19 3.65
CA VAL A 62 -7.77 -3.82 3.18
C VAL A 62 -8.42 -3.57 1.84
N THR A 63 -8.94 -2.36 1.63
CA THR A 63 -9.56 -1.95 0.36
C THR A 63 -8.60 -1.11 -0.47
N ALA A 64 -8.45 -1.41 -1.76
CA ALA A 64 -7.71 -0.59 -2.70
C ALA A 64 -8.43 0.73 -2.97
N THR A 65 -7.88 1.84 -2.48
CA THR A 65 -8.49 3.18 -2.60
C THR A 65 -7.65 4.16 -3.42
N SER A 66 -6.39 3.84 -3.68
CA SER A 66 -5.47 4.72 -4.38
C SER A 66 -4.23 3.98 -4.89
N SER A 67 -3.43 4.66 -5.71
CA SER A 67 -2.07 4.26 -6.03
C SER A 67 -1.07 4.97 -5.09
N CYS A 68 -0.01 4.28 -4.67
CA CYS A 68 1.10 4.99 -4.04
C CYS A 68 1.90 5.78 -5.09
N PRO A 69 2.32 7.02 -4.78
CA PRO A 69 3.02 7.87 -5.74
C PRO A 69 4.37 7.26 -6.14
N LYS A 70 4.72 7.40 -7.42
CA LYS A 70 6.03 6.99 -7.93
C LYS A 70 7.10 7.94 -7.41
N THR A 71 8.25 7.43 -6.99
CA THR A 71 9.34 8.29 -6.55
C THR A 71 10.22 8.71 -7.72
N THR A 72 10.29 10.01 -7.99
CA THR A 72 11.18 10.60 -9.02
C THR A 72 12.47 11.16 -8.44
N THR A 73 12.74 10.99 -7.14
CA THR A 73 13.92 11.50 -6.47
C THR A 73 14.53 10.42 -5.58
N SER A 74 15.87 10.34 -5.54
CA SER A 74 16.66 9.41 -4.73
C SER A 74 16.45 9.52 -3.20
N ALA A 75 15.44 10.26 -2.74
CA ALA A 75 15.03 10.34 -1.35
C ALA A 75 14.10 9.16 -1.02
N SER A 76 14.70 7.98 -0.92
CA SER A 76 14.07 6.83 -0.30
C SER A 76 13.92 7.10 1.20
N ILE A 77 12.76 7.62 1.61
CA ILE A 77 12.42 7.64 3.04
C ILE A 77 12.14 6.17 3.40
N ASN A 78 13.09 5.54 4.10
CA ASN A 78 12.99 4.18 4.63
C ASN A 78 12.75 3.05 3.59
N GLY A 79 13.29 3.14 2.37
CA GLY A 79 13.20 2.07 1.38
C GLY A 79 11.91 2.06 0.56
N ALA A 80 10.81 2.65 1.04
CA ALA A 80 9.47 2.59 0.43
C ALA A 80 9.43 3.07 -1.03
N ALA A 81 10.32 3.98 -1.40
CA ALA A 81 10.38 4.62 -2.72
C ALA A 81 10.38 3.64 -3.90
N GLN A 82 11.16 2.56 -3.82
CA GLN A 82 11.37 1.65 -4.95
C GLN A 82 10.22 0.63 -5.15
N PHE A 83 9.36 0.45 -4.15
CA PHE A 83 8.33 -0.61 -4.16
C PHE A 83 7.00 -0.18 -4.78
N CYS A 84 6.85 1.09 -5.13
CA CYS A 84 5.66 1.60 -5.82
C CYS A 84 5.78 1.54 -7.35
N ASP A 85 6.99 1.32 -7.85
CA ASP A 85 7.31 1.28 -9.27
C ASP A 85 7.29 -0.15 -9.84
N PRO A 86 6.91 -0.32 -11.13
CA PRO A 86 7.01 -1.61 -11.79
C PRO A 86 8.43 -2.20 -11.77
N PRO A 87 8.59 -3.54 -11.69
CA PRO A 87 7.56 -4.58 -11.71
C PRO A 87 7.02 -4.98 -10.32
N THR A 88 7.29 -4.18 -9.29
CA THR A 88 7.01 -4.58 -7.91
C THR A 88 5.52 -4.54 -7.57
N LYS A 89 5.07 -5.52 -6.78
CA LYS A 89 3.72 -5.61 -6.24
C LYS A 89 3.77 -5.26 -4.76
N HIS A 90 3.14 -4.15 -4.37
CA HIS A 90 3.26 -3.60 -3.02
C HIS A 90 1.96 -2.95 -2.55
N PHE A 91 1.72 -3.07 -1.24
CA PHE A 91 0.63 -2.43 -0.50
C PHE A 91 1.24 -1.44 0.48
N TYR A 92 0.93 -0.17 0.33
CA TYR A 92 1.21 0.84 1.33
C TYR A 92 -0.01 0.99 2.25
N LEU A 93 0.19 0.69 3.52
CA LEU A 93 -0.88 0.62 4.52
C LEU A 93 -0.73 1.75 5.55
N PRO A 94 -1.84 2.29 6.08
CA PRO A 94 -1.79 3.10 7.29
C PRO A 94 -1.17 2.31 8.45
N GLN A 95 -0.37 2.99 9.27
CA GLN A 95 0.30 2.37 10.42
C GLN A 95 -0.65 1.55 11.33
N PRO A 96 -1.89 2.00 11.65
CA PRO A 96 -2.82 1.19 12.44
C PRO A 96 -3.14 -0.17 11.82
N MET A 97 -3.19 -0.29 10.50
CA MET A 97 -3.39 -1.58 9.82
C MET A 97 -2.11 -2.40 9.79
N PHE A 98 -0.97 -1.75 9.58
CA PHE A 98 0.32 -2.43 9.62
C PHE A 98 0.55 -3.15 10.96
N LEU A 99 0.24 -2.47 12.06
CA LEU A 99 0.41 -3.00 13.41
C LEU A 99 -0.57 -4.11 13.80
N LYS A 100 -1.62 -4.38 13.00
CA LYS A 100 -2.54 -5.50 13.25
C LYS A 100 -1.90 -6.87 12.98
N PHE A 101 -0.87 -6.93 12.13
CA PHE A 101 -0.31 -8.21 11.65
C PHE A 101 1.23 -8.26 11.63
N ALA A 102 1.89 -7.15 11.95
CA ALA A 102 3.35 -7.07 12.10
C ALA A 102 3.74 -6.12 13.25
N HIS A 103 4.89 -6.37 13.85
CA HIS A 103 5.47 -5.50 14.87
C HIS A 103 5.93 -4.17 14.28
N ASN A 104 6.04 -3.13 15.12
CA ASN A 104 6.44 -1.78 14.70
C ASN A 104 7.83 -1.78 14.05
N TYR A 105 7.85 -1.78 12.73
CA TYR A 105 9.05 -1.91 11.89
C TYR A 105 9.03 -0.80 10.84
N SER A 106 10.18 -0.15 10.63
CA SER A 106 10.32 0.99 9.74
C SER A 106 10.65 0.60 8.29
N GLY A 107 10.28 -0.59 7.84
CA GLY A 107 10.62 -1.10 6.50
C GLY A 107 9.52 -1.93 5.85
N VAL A 108 9.89 -2.66 4.80
CA VAL A 108 8.98 -3.52 4.02
C VAL A 108 9.04 -4.95 4.52
N ILE A 109 7.87 -5.56 4.71
CA ILE A 109 7.71 -6.95 5.11
C ILE A 109 7.10 -7.77 3.95
N PRO A 110 7.55 -9.01 3.73
CA PRO A 110 6.92 -9.91 2.78
C PRO A 110 5.51 -10.32 3.24
N VAL A 111 4.59 -10.35 2.28
CA VAL A 111 3.20 -10.75 2.52
C VAL A 111 2.71 -11.72 1.44
N LYS A 112 1.75 -12.56 1.81
CA LYS A 112 0.84 -13.22 0.87
C LYS A 112 -0.47 -12.44 0.85
N TYR A 113 -1.14 -12.40 -0.29
CA TYR A 113 -2.45 -11.77 -0.38
C TYR A 113 -3.36 -12.51 -1.36
N THR A 114 -4.65 -12.40 -1.12
CA THR A 114 -5.73 -12.85 -2.01
C THR A 114 -6.71 -11.70 -2.22
N ARG A 115 -7.23 -11.59 -3.44
CA ARG A 115 -8.29 -10.62 -3.79
C ARG A 115 -9.65 -11.28 -3.59
#